data_AF-A0A519LIY1-F1
#
_entry.id   AF-A0A519LIY1-F1
#
_cell.length_a   1.000
_cell.length_b   1.000
_cell.length_c   1.000
_cell.angle_alpha   90.00
_cell.angle_beta   90.00
_cell.angle_gamma   90.00
#
_symmetry.space_group_name_H-M   'P 1'
#
loop_
_entity.id
_entity.type
_entity.pdbx_description
1 polymer ?
#
loop_
_entity_poly.entity_id
_entity_poly.type
_entity_poly.pdbx_seq_one_letter_code
_entity_poly.pdbx_strand_id
1 'polypeptide(L)'
;MNSYELAIQKTIHQLSESKENLVDNIFQIAINGELKVWSEITEVGEHYFFSKELLQSLEDEKVQMLISLVEQMEFFINNYFTD
;
A
#
# COMPACT_ATOMS: atom_id res chain seq x y z
N MET A 1 -12.90 18.46 20.98
CA MET A 1 -11.55 17.99 20.65
C MET A 1 -10.55 19.07 20.97
N ASN A 2 -9.50 18.76 21.72
CA ASN A 2 -8.41 19.70 22.02
C ASN A 2 -7.39 19.77 20.85
N SER A 3 -6.47 20.72 20.90
CA SER A 3 -5.46 20.92 19.85
C SER A 3 -4.53 19.72 19.65
N TYR A 4 -4.29 18.94 20.70
CA TYR A 4 -3.49 17.72 20.65
C TYR A 4 -4.22 16.61 19.89
N GLU A 5 -5.49 16.35 20.19
CA GLU A 5 -6.33 15.36 19.50
C GLU A 5 -6.49 15.70 18.01
N LEU A 6 -6.67 16.98 17.67
CA LEU A 6 -6.71 17.44 16.28
C LEU A 6 -5.40 17.16 15.55
N ALA A 7 -4.26 17.39 16.20
CA ALA A 7 -2.95 17.13 15.61
C ALA A 7 -2.71 15.63 15.38
N ILE A 8 -3.16 14.77 16.30
CA ILE A 8 -3.05 13.33 16.10
C ILE A 8 -3.94 12.88 14.94
N GLN A 9 -5.22 13.27 14.91
CA GLN A 9 -6.11 12.88 13.81
C GLN A 9 -5.57 13.30 12.46
N LYS A 10 -5.03 14.51 12.35
CA LYS A 10 -4.37 14.99 11.13
C LYS A 10 -3.18 14.10 10.76
N THR A 11 -2.36 13.71 11.72
CA THR A 11 -1.20 12.84 11.49
C THR A 11 -1.63 11.45 11.02
N ILE A 12 -2.69 10.88 11.59
CA ILE A 12 -3.23 9.58 11.19
C ILE A 12 -3.82 9.65 9.77
N HIS A 13 -4.50 10.74 9.44
CA HIS A 13 -5.00 10.96 8.08
C HIS A 13 -3.84 11.00 7.07
N GLN A 14 -2.77 11.74 7.36
CA GLN A 14 -1.57 11.78 6.53
C GLN A 14 -0.88 10.40 6.41
N LEU A 15 -0.91 9.60 7.48
CA LEU A 15 -0.39 8.24 7.46
C LEU A 15 -1.23 7.35 6.53
N SER A 16 -2.56 7.51 6.53
CA SER A 16 -3.46 6.80 5.61
C SER A 16 -3.18 7.15 4.15
N GLU A 17 -3.05 8.44 3.83
CA GLU A 17 -2.68 8.89 2.48
C GLU A 17 -1.31 8.35 2.06
N SER A 18 -0.33 8.36 2.97
CA SER A 18 1.00 7.81 2.72
C SER A 18 0.97 6.30 2.46
N LYS A 19 0.09 5.58 3.16
CA LYS A 19 -0.11 4.13 2.96
C LYS A 19 -0.63 3.86 1.55
N GLU A 20 -1.64 4.59 1.10
CA GLU A 20 -2.22 4.45 -0.25
C GLU A 20 -1.16 4.70 -1.34
N ASN A 21 -0.42 5.80 -1.23
CA ASN A 21 0.68 6.10 -2.14
C ASN A 21 1.77 5.01 -2.14
N LEU A 22 2.03 4.40 -0.98
CA LEU A 22 3.03 3.34 -0.87
C LEU A 22 2.56 2.07 -1.59
N VAL A 23 1.28 1.71 -1.50
CA VAL A 23 0.70 0.58 -2.24
C VAL A 23 0.84 0.78 -3.75
N ASP A 24 0.53 1.97 -4.24
CA ASP A 24 0.68 2.29 -5.68
C ASP A 24 2.14 2.17 -6.13
N ASN A 25 3.08 2.68 -5.33
CA ASN A 25 4.51 2.59 -5.63
C ASN A 25 5.02 1.14 -5.60
N ILE A 26 4.58 0.32 -4.64
CA ILE A 26 4.91 -1.11 -4.59
C ILE A 26 4.44 -1.80 -5.86
N PHE A 27 3.23 -1.50 -6.31
CA PHE A 27 2.70 -2.05 -7.55
C PHE A 27 3.56 -1.63 -8.76
N GLN A 28 3.95 -0.34 -8.84
CA GLN A 28 4.85 0.14 -9.90
C GLN A 28 6.22 -0.57 -9.88
N ILE A 29 6.76 -0.88 -8.71
CA ILE A 29 8.00 -1.65 -8.59
C ILE A 29 7.77 -3.07 -9.10
N ALA A 30 6.68 -3.72 -8.68
CA ALA A 30 6.35 -5.09 -9.07
C ALA A 30 6.19 -5.26 -10.58
N ILE A 31 5.51 -4.34 -11.28
CA ILE A 31 5.34 -4.39 -12.75
C ILE A 31 6.63 -4.12 -13.53
N ASN A 32 7.64 -3.51 -12.90
CA ASN A 32 8.97 -3.37 -13.48
C ASN A 32 9.89 -4.55 -13.12
N GLY A 33 9.46 -5.42 -12.19
CA GLY A 33 10.15 -6.62 -11.74
C GLY A 33 9.37 -7.90 -12.10
N GLU A 34 8.90 -8.63 -11.09
CA GLU A 34 8.26 -9.95 -11.26
C GLU A 34 6.98 -9.93 -12.11
N LEU A 35 6.21 -8.85 -12.06
CA LEU A 35 4.99 -8.70 -12.85
C LEU A 35 5.25 -8.10 -14.24
N LYS A 36 6.52 -7.99 -14.66
CA LYS A 36 6.87 -7.40 -15.96
C LYS A 36 6.30 -8.18 -17.15
N VAL A 37 6.39 -9.51 -17.13
CA VAL A 37 5.82 -10.32 -18.22
C VAL A 37 4.31 -10.15 -18.27
N TRP A 38 3.66 -10.06 -17.11
CA TRP A 38 2.23 -9.78 -17.02
C TRP A 38 1.88 -8.40 -17.56
N SER A 39 2.69 -7.36 -17.28
CA SER A 39 2.46 -5.99 -17.75
C SER A 39 2.72 -5.81 -19.25
N GLU A 40 3.57 -6.64 -19.85
CA GLU A 40 3.86 -6.62 -21.29
C GLU A 40 2.78 -7.30 -22.15
N ILE A 41 2.02 -8.24 -21.57
CA ILE A 41 0.94 -8.95 -22.28
C ILE A 41 -0.44 -8.33 -22.07
N THR A 42 -0.56 -7.34 -21.19
CA THR A 42 -1.83 -6.66 -20.91
C THR A 42 -2.11 -5.57 -21.94
N GLU A 43 -3.36 -5.51 -22.43
CA GLU A 43 -3.73 -4.53 -23.45
C GLU A 43 -3.89 -3.12 -22.85
N VAL A 44 -3.44 -2.12 -23.60
CA VAL A 44 -3.57 -0.72 -23.20
C VAL A 44 -5.05 -0.33 -23.17
N GLY A 45 -5.55 0.09 -22.01
CA GLY A 45 -6.94 0.51 -21.81
C GLY A 45 -7.78 -0.47 -20.98
N GLU A 46 -7.23 -1.62 -20.60
CA GLU A 46 -7.87 -2.54 -19.66
C GLU A 46 -7.68 -2.11 -18.21
N HIS A 47 -8.73 -2.25 -17.40
CA HIS A 47 -8.70 -1.98 -15.97
C HIS A 47 -8.52 -3.28 -15.19
N TYR A 48 -7.43 -3.35 -14.41
CA TYR A 48 -7.13 -4.48 -13.56
C TYR A 48 -7.26 -4.10 -12.08
N PHE A 49 -7.93 -4.97 -11.33
CA PHE A 49 -7.96 -4.89 -9.87
C PHE A 49 -6.85 -5.77 -9.31
N PHE A 50 -5.99 -5.18 -8.49
CA PHE A 50 -4.93 -5.91 -7.80
C PHE A 50 -5.33 -6.14 -6.37
N SER A 51 -5.22 -7.39 -5.95
CA SER A 51 -5.49 -7.79 -4.58
C SER A 51 -4.20 -7.77 -3.76
N LYS A 52 -4.33 -7.60 -2.44
CA LYS A 52 -3.20 -7.65 -1.51
C LYS A 52 -2.50 -9.02 -1.57
N GLU A 53 -3.27 -10.08 -1.79
CA GLU A 53 -2.78 -11.45 -1.89
C GLU A 53 -1.83 -11.64 -3.09
N LEU A 54 -2.08 -10.94 -4.22
CA LEU A 54 -1.17 -10.96 -5.36
C LEU A 54 0.20 -10.40 -4.96
N LEU A 55 0.22 -9.24 -4.30
CA LEU A 55 1.47 -8.61 -3.85
C LEU A 55 2.20 -9.49 -2.84
N GLN A 56 1.48 -10.14 -1.93
CA GLN A 56 2.04 -11.08 -0.94
C GLN A 56 2.59 -12.36 -1.58
N SER A 57 2.20 -12.70 -2.81
CA SER A 57 2.71 -13.88 -3.52
C SER A 57 4.03 -13.67 -4.26
N LEU A 58 4.51 -12.43 -4.35
CA LEU A 58 5.76 -12.07 -5.03
C LEU A 58 6.97 -12.57 -4.24
N GLU A 59 8.02 -13.04 -4.91
CA GLU A 59 9.23 -13.56 -4.28
C GLU A 59 10.25 -12.46 -3.92
N ASP A 60 10.10 -11.26 -4.48
CA ASP A 60 11.00 -10.13 -4.30
C ASP A 60 10.98 -9.66 -2.84
N GLU A 61 12.09 -9.94 -2.15
CA GLU A 61 12.29 -9.61 -0.74
C GLU A 61 12.07 -8.11 -0.46
N LYS A 62 12.46 -7.22 -1.39
CA LYS A 62 12.30 -5.77 -1.20
C LYS A 62 10.84 -5.36 -1.34
N VAL A 63 10.11 -5.98 -2.25
CA VAL A 63 8.65 -5.81 -2.34
C VAL A 63 7.97 -6.34 -1.07
N GLN A 64 8.37 -7.51 -0.56
CA GLN A 64 7.82 -8.07 0.69
C GLN A 64 8.11 -7.19 1.92
N MET A 65 9.29 -6.57 2.00
CA MET A 65 9.60 -5.59 3.05
C MET A 65 8.66 -4.39 3.01
N LEU A 66 8.34 -3.88 1.82
CA LEU A 66 7.44 -2.74 1.65
C LEU A 66 5.98 -3.11 1.97
N ILE A 67 5.53 -4.30 1.59
CA ILE A 67 4.21 -4.83 1.97
C ILE A 67 4.10 -4.93 3.49
N SER A 68 5.14 -5.44 4.16
CA SER A 68 5.18 -5.53 5.62
C SER A 68 5.06 -4.15 6.29
N LEU A 69 5.64 -3.11 5.70
CA LEU A 69 5.48 -1.74 6.18
C LEU A 69 4.03 -1.24 6.03
N VAL A 70 3.40 -1.48 4.88
CA VAL A 70 1.98 -1.16 4.65
C VAL A 70 1.08 -1.83 5.69
N GLU A 71 1.34 -3.10 6.01
CA GLU A 71 0.58 -3.84 7.02
C GLU A 71 0.72 -3.25 8.43
N GLN A 72 1.92 -2.81 8.80
CA GLN A 72 2.15 -2.14 10.08
C GLN A 72 1.43 -0.78 10.14
N MET A 73 1.45 -0.01 9.05
CA MET A 73 0.70 1.24 8.94
C MET A 73 -0.80 1.00 9.06
N GLU A 74 -1.33 0.01 8.33
CA GLU A 74 -2.75 -0.39 8.37
C GLU A 74 -3.18 -0.82 9.77
N PHE A 75 -2.37 -1.65 10.44
CA PHE A 75 -2.63 -2.05 11.82
C PHE A 75 -2.70 -0.83 12.74
N PHE A 76 -1.73 0.08 12.66
CA PHE A 76 -1.71 1.27 13.52
C PHE A 76 -2.92 2.18 13.28
N ILE A 77 -3.26 2.43 12.02
CA ILE A 77 -4.43 3.25 11.61
C ILE A 77 -5.72 2.64 12.16
N ASN A 78 -5.94 1.34 11.94
CA ASN A 78 -7.17 0.67 12.34
C ASN A 78 -7.36 0.68 13.87
N ASN A 79 -6.29 0.45 14.63
CA ASN A 79 -6.37 0.47 16.10
C ASN A 79 -6.57 1.89 16.65
N TYR A 80 -6.14 2.92 15.93
CA TYR A 80 -6.34 4.30 16.37
C TYR A 80 -7.80 4.77 16.21
N PHE A 81 -8.51 4.26 15.20
CA PHE A 81 -9.91 4.60 14.96
C PHE A 81 -10.93 3.75 15.73
N THR A 82 -10.48 2.78 16.54
CA THR A 82 -11.36 1.86 17.29
C THR A 82 -11.66 2.26 18.76
N ASP A 83 -11.29 3.47 19.20
CA ASP A 83 -11.68 4.03 20.51
C ASP A 83 -12.59 5.26 20.38
#